data_AF-A0A1J6J9V9-F1
#
_entry.id   AF-A0A1J6J9V9-F1
#
_cell.length_a   1.000
_cell.length_b   1.000
_cell.length_c   1.000
_cell.angle_alpha   90.00
_cell.angle_beta   90.00
_cell.angle_gamma   90.00
#
_symmetry.space_group_name_H-M   'P 1'
#
loop_
_entity.id
_entity.type
_entity.pdbx_description
1 polymer ?
#
loop_
_entity_poly.entity_id
_entity_poly.type
_entity_poly.pdbx_seq_one_letter_code
_entity_poly.pdbx_strand_id
1 'polypeptide(L)'
;MGGHGGDVVIYADESKDTLLEFHNKSKHKAKRGGNVDAMGVLTSYLQNGLAAPTLRIPVPLGTVVKHKRGKFLADLANPGDEVLVARGGQGGISLLEVPEHKKKQMTTLTTNMMRDDSDKVLAIGEPGEEVSLQLILRVVADVGLV
;
A
#
# COMPACT_ATOMS: atom_id res chain seq x y z
N MET A 1 1.77 18.20 3.24
CA MET A 1 1.61 17.07 2.28
C MET A 1 0.72 16.02 2.91
N GLY A 2 -0.11 15.30 2.16
CA GLY A 2 -0.84 14.12 2.65
C GLY A 2 0.11 12.97 2.94
N GLY A 3 -0.31 12.03 3.78
CA GLY A 3 0.51 10.87 4.12
C GLY A 3 0.55 9.81 3.02
N HIS A 4 1.65 9.06 2.95
CA HIS A 4 1.77 7.87 2.10
C HIS A 4 0.75 6.80 2.53
N GLY A 5 0.13 6.13 1.57
CA GLY A 5 -0.72 4.97 1.82
C GLY A 5 0.10 3.80 2.37
N GLY A 6 -0.53 2.90 3.13
CA GLY A 6 0.16 1.72 3.62
C GLY A 6 0.51 0.79 2.46
N ASP A 7 1.73 0.26 2.47
CA ASP A 7 2.14 -0.80 1.55
C ASP A 7 1.47 -2.13 1.93
N VAL A 8 1.43 -3.10 1.00
CA VAL A 8 0.98 -4.47 1.28
C VAL A 8 2.14 -5.43 1.11
N VAL A 9 2.46 -6.15 2.18
CA VAL A 9 3.53 -7.13 2.25
C VAL A 9 2.95 -8.49 2.62
N ILE A 10 3.37 -9.52 1.92
CA ILE A 10 3.10 -10.92 2.28
C ILE A 10 4.37 -11.49 2.91
N TYR A 11 4.25 -12.20 4.03
CA TYR A 11 5.39 -12.80 4.71
C TYR A 11 5.12 -14.25 5.14
N ALA A 12 6.17 -15.05 5.18
CA ALA A 12 6.14 -16.43 5.63
C ALA A 12 6.13 -16.49 7.16
N ASP A 13 5.12 -17.15 7.71
CA ASP A 13 4.90 -17.32 9.15
C ASP A 13 4.71 -18.81 9.45
N GLU A 14 5.52 -19.32 10.38
CA GLU A 14 5.47 -20.72 10.83
C GLU A 14 4.17 -21.07 11.56
N SER A 15 3.48 -20.07 12.11
CA SER A 15 2.20 -20.27 12.80
C SER A 15 1.02 -20.52 11.87
N LYS A 16 1.23 -20.40 10.55
CA LYS A 16 0.21 -20.61 9.52
C LYS A 16 0.46 -21.93 8.79
N ASP A 17 -0.56 -22.80 8.80
CA ASP A 17 -0.50 -24.09 8.10
C ASP A 17 -1.31 -24.14 6.80
N THR A 18 -2.29 -23.22 6.63
CA THR A 18 -3.24 -23.28 5.51
C THR A 18 -3.46 -21.91 4.86
N LEU A 19 -3.85 -21.92 3.59
CA LEU A 19 -4.30 -20.73 2.84
C LEU A 19 -5.83 -20.55 2.85
N LEU A 20 -6.56 -21.32 3.67
CA LEU A 20 -8.02 -21.34 3.66
C LEU A 20 -8.64 -19.97 4.02
N GLU A 21 -7.96 -19.20 4.87
CA GLU A 21 -8.37 -17.83 5.25
C GLU A 21 -8.54 -16.91 4.03
N PHE A 22 -7.71 -17.07 2.99
CA PHE A 22 -7.75 -16.26 1.77
C PHE A 22 -8.89 -16.65 0.82
N HIS A 23 -9.43 -17.86 0.96
CA HIS A 23 -10.63 -18.26 0.23
C HIS A 23 -11.87 -17.53 0.78
N ASN A 24 -11.96 -17.39 2.10
CA ASN A 24 -13.08 -16.70 2.75
C ASN A 24 -12.96 -15.17 2.62
N LYS A 25 -11.73 -14.64 2.69
CA LYS A 25 -11.45 -13.21 2.55
C LYS A 25 -10.48 -12.98 1.39
N SER A 26 -11.03 -12.71 0.21
CA SER A 26 -10.24 -12.51 -1.02
C SER A 26 -9.67 -11.10 -1.20
N LYS A 27 -10.12 -10.12 -0.42
CA LYS A 27 -9.72 -8.71 -0.55
C LYS A 27 -9.01 -8.21 0.71
N HIS A 28 -7.77 -7.77 0.52
CA HIS A 28 -6.94 -7.13 1.54
C HIS A 28 -6.60 -5.71 1.08
N LYS A 29 -6.88 -4.73 1.94
CA LYS A 29 -6.66 -3.30 1.65
C LYS A 29 -5.86 -2.68 2.79
N ALA A 30 -4.71 -2.09 2.46
CA ALA A 30 -3.93 -1.32 3.42
C ALA A 30 -4.66 -0.02 3.80
N LYS A 31 -4.25 0.58 4.92
CA LYS A 31 -4.83 1.86 5.37
C LYS A 31 -4.41 2.99 4.43
N ARG A 32 -5.30 3.95 4.22
CA ARG A 32 -4.99 5.19 3.51
C ARG A 32 -4.15 6.11 4.41
N GLY A 33 -3.20 6.83 3.84
CA GLY A 33 -2.44 7.87 4.55
C GLY A 33 -3.35 8.99 5.08
N GLY A 34 -2.90 9.66 6.14
CA GLY A 34 -3.67 10.72 6.79
C GLY A 34 -3.80 11.98 5.93
N ASN A 35 -4.99 12.60 5.95
CA ASN A 35 -5.19 13.96 5.44
C ASN A 35 -4.75 14.99 6.49
N VAL A 36 -4.22 16.11 6.02
CA VAL A 36 -3.73 17.20 6.88
C VAL A 36 -4.84 18.06 7.51
N ASP A 37 -6.08 17.98 7.01
CA ASP A 37 -7.15 18.91 7.41
C ASP A 37 -7.86 18.55 8.72
N ALA A 38 -7.59 17.39 9.33
CA ALA A 38 -8.34 16.91 10.50
C ALA A 38 -7.65 17.15 11.86
N MET A 39 -6.41 17.63 11.89
CA MET A 39 -5.66 17.78 13.14
C MET A 39 -5.35 19.26 13.40
N GLY A 40 -6.27 19.92 14.11
CA GLY A 40 -6.18 21.32 14.55
C GLY A 40 -5.08 21.61 15.58
N VAL A 41 -3.91 20.98 15.46
CA VAL A 41 -2.75 21.24 16.33
C VAL A 41 -1.52 21.42 15.46
N LEU A 42 -1.29 22.69 15.11
CA LEU A 42 -0.10 23.21 14.48
C LEU A 42 1.11 22.98 15.40
N THR A 43 1.76 21.84 15.26
CA THR A 43 3.18 21.71 15.62
C THR A 43 3.97 21.64 14.33
N SER A 44 4.96 22.53 14.21
CA SER A 44 5.80 22.76 13.03
C SER A 44 6.55 21.52 12.50
N TYR A 45 6.48 20.38 13.21
CA TYR A 45 7.08 19.10 12.84
C TYR A 45 6.11 18.14 12.10
N LEU A 46 4.81 18.44 12.03
CA LEU A 46 3.78 17.62 11.36
C LEU A 46 3.25 18.28 10.08
N GLN A 47 4.12 18.87 9.27
CA GLN A 47 3.73 19.39 7.94
C GLN A 47 3.42 18.27 6.92
N ASN A 48 3.71 17.01 7.27
CA ASN A 48 3.43 15.82 6.49
C ASN A 48 2.33 15.01 7.16
N GLY A 49 1.34 14.59 6.37
CA GLY A 49 0.29 13.68 6.81
C GLY A 49 0.92 12.37 7.23
N LEU A 50 0.33 11.75 8.24
CA LEU A 50 0.83 10.50 8.81
C LEU A 50 0.85 9.41 7.74
N ALA A 51 2.02 8.82 7.51
CA ALA A 51 2.14 7.64 6.68
C ALA A 51 1.32 6.51 7.30
N ALA A 52 0.53 5.83 6.47
CA ALA A 52 -0.26 4.71 6.94
C ALA A 52 0.63 3.48 7.18
N PRO A 53 0.31 2.67 8.20
CA PRO A 53 1.08 1.46 8.48
C PRO A 53 0.93 0.44 7.35
N THR A 54 2.04 -0.23 7.04
CA THR A 54 2.08 -1.36 6.10
C THR A 54 1.16 -2.48 6.57
N LEU A 55 0.34 -3.00 5.66
CA LEU A 55 -0.46 -4.19 5.87
C LEU A 55 0.42 -5.43 5.64
N ARG A 56 0.71 -6.16 6.71
CA ARG A 56 1.44 -7.44 6.65
C ARG A 56 0.44 -8.59 6.66
N ILE A 57 0.58 -9.50 5.70
CA ILE A 57 -0.29 -10.66 5.50
C ILE A 57 0.52 -11.94 5.71
N PRO A 58 0.28 -12.70 6.80
CA PRO A 58 0.98 -13.95 7.05
C PRO A 58 0.49 -15.05 6.10
N VAL A 59 1.41 -15.86 5.59
CA VAL A 59 1.12 -17.08 4.83
C VAL A 59 1.99 -18.23 5.34
N PRO A 60 1.56 -19.50 5.13
CA PRO A 60 2.37 -20.66 5.47
C PRO A 60 3.72 -20.66 4.75
N LEU A 61 4.70 -21.32 5.36
CA LEU A 61 5.98 -21.63 4.70
C LEU A 61 5.77 -22.43 3.41
N GLY A 62 6.61 -22.18 2.41
CA GLY A 62 6.49 -22.81 1.10
C GLY A 62 5.35 -22.25 0.24
N THR A 63 4.84 -21.06 0.58
CA THR A 63 3.84 -20.38 -0.24
C THR A 63 4.52 -19.68 -1.41
N VAL A 64 4.10 -20.06 -2.62
CA VAL A 64 4.50 -19.41 -3.86
C VAL A 64 3.52 -18.29 -4.20
N VAL A 65 4.02 -17.07 -4.33
CA VAL A 65 3.25 -15.88 -4.70
C VAL A 65 3.41 -15.61 -6.19
N LYS A 66 2.31 -15.59 -6.93
CA LYS A 66 2.27 -15.26 -8.36
C LYS A 66 1.24 -14.18 -8.64
N HIS A 67 1.44 -13.40 -9.70
CA HIS A 67 0.34 -12.64 -10.29
C HIS A 67 -0.68 -13.58 -10.91
N LYS A 68 -1.95 -13.17 -10.92
CA LYS A 68 -3.03 -13.90 -11.61
C LYS A 68 -2.75 -14.11 -13.11
N ARG A 69 -1.91 -13.26 -13.72
CA ARG A 69 -1.45 -13.40 -15.12
C ARG A 69 -0.31 -14.41 -15.31
N GLY A 70 0.08 -15.14 -14.26
CA GLY A 70 1.10 -16.19 -14.31
C GLY A 70 2.53 -15.75 -14.02
N LYS A 71 2.80 -14.43 -13.89
CA LYS A 71 4.13 -13.93 -13.55
C LYS A 71 4.48 -14.30 -12.11
N PHE A 72 5.59 -15.02 -11.92
CA PHE A 72 6.15 -15.35 -10.60
C PHE A 72 6.62 -14.07 -9.89
N LEU A 73 6.33 -13.96 -8.59
CA LEU A 73 6.77 -12.84 -7.76
C LEU A 73 7.82 -13.29 -6.74
N ALA A 74 7.47 -14.27 -5.90
CA ALA A 74 8.35 -14.76 -4.86
C ALA A 74 7.96 -16.18 -4.44
N ASP A 75 8.93 -16.89 -3.87
CA ASP A 75 8.73 -18.15 -3.15
C ASP A 75 9.10 -17.88 -1.69
N LEU A 76 8.14 -18.04 -0.78
CA LEU A 76 8.29 -17.74 0.64
C LEU A 76 8.59 -19.04 1.38
N ALA A 77 9.83 -19.53 1.20
CA ALA A 77 10.22 -20.86 1.64
C ALA A 77 10.72 -20.87 3.10
N ASN A 78 11.38 -19.79 3.53
CA ASN A 78 12.00 -19.69 4.85
C ASN A 78 11.19 -18.78 5.78
N PRO A 79 11.29 -19.00 7.11
CA PRO A 79 10.68 -18.12 8.10
C PRO A 79 11.18 -16.69 7.95
N GLY A 80 10.23 -15.73 7.90
CA GLY A 80 10.55 -14.31 7.75
C GLY A 80 10.81 -13.86 6.31
N ASP A 81 10.77 -14.75 5.33
CA ASP A 81 10.73 -14.34 3.92
C ASP A 81 9.53 -13.42 3.71
N GLU A 82 9.74 -12.28 3.05
CA GLU A 82 8.67 -11.33 2.78
C GLU A 82 8.79 -10.73 1.38
N VAL A 83 7.64 -10.35 0.82
CA VAL A 83 7.54 -9.75 -0.51
C VAL A 83 6.55 -8.60 -0.49
N LEU A 84 7.00 -7.44 -0.98
CA LEU A 84 6.14 -6.30 -1.26
C LEU A 84 5.30 -6.59 -2.50
N VAL A 85 3.97 -6.69 -2.34
CA VAL A 85 3.06 -7.07 -3.44
C VAL A 85 2.27 -5.92 -4.02
N ALA A 86 2.10 -4.83 -3.26
CA ALA A 86 1.46 -3.61 -3.73
C ALA A 86 1.99 -2.41 -2.95
N ARG A 87 2.37 -1.35 -3.66
CA ARG A 87 2.78 -0.07 -3.05
C ARG A 87 1.56 0.78 -2.69
N GLY A 88 1.64 1.44 -1.54
CA GLY A 88 0.70 2.47 -1.13
C GLY A 88 0.72 3.66 -2.09
N GLY A 89 -0.41 4.37 -2.17
CA GLY A 89 -0.52 5.57 -2.99
C GLY A 89 0.23 6.75 -2.40
N GLN A 90 0.76 7.63 -3.25
CA GLN A 90 1.44 8.84 -2.79
C GLN A 90 0.46 9.86 -2.22
N GLY A 91 0.84 10.50 -1.11
CA GLY A 91 0.05 11.54 -0.48
C GLY A 91 -0.05 12.80 -1.36
N GLY A 92 -1.24 13.39 -1.41
CA GLY A 92 -1.48 14.62 -2.20
C GLY A 92 -0.76 15.83 -1.62
N ILE A 93 -0.39 16.80 -2.45
CA ILE A 93 0.26 18.02 -1.98
C ILE A 93 -0.81 19.10 -1.78
N SER A 94 -1.04 19.50 -0.54
CA SER A 94 -1.71 20.76 -0.23
C SER A 94 -0.66 21.88 -0.28
N LEU A 95 -0.80 22.85 -1.19
CA LEU A 95 -0.07 24.09 -1.06
C LEU A 95 -0.93 25.10 -0.32
N LEU A 96 -0.55 25.37 0.92
CA LEU A 96 -1.22 26.41 1.71
C LEU A 96 -0.85 27.82 1.25
N GLU A 97 0.27 28.03 0.53
CA GLU A 97 0.64 29.29 -0.12
C GLU A 97 1.79 29.01 -1.10
N VAL A 98 1.54 29.03 -2.42
CA VAL A 98 2.64 29.02 -3.41
C VAL A 98 2.98 30.46 -3.76
N PRO A 99 4.17 30.98 -3.43
CA PRO A 99 4.62 32.23 -4.04
C PRO A 99 4.68 32.07 -5.56
N GLU A 100 4.16 33.06 -6.29
CA GLU A 100 3.77 32.97 -7.72
C GLU A 100 4.85 32.37 -8.66
N HIS A 101 6.13 32.51 -8.30
CA HIS A 101 7.25 32.03 -9.09
C HIS A 101 7.30 30.49 -9.24
N LYS A 102 6.71 29.71 -8.30
CA LYS A 102 6.61 28.24 -8.41
C LYS A 102 5.26 27.76 -8.96
N LYS A 103 4.24 28.63 -9.10
CA LYS A 103 2.92 28.27 -9.67
C LYS A 103 3.05 27.72 -11.10
N LYS A 104 3.91 28.32 -11.93
CA LYS A 104 4.07 27.96 -13.36
C LYS A 104 4.76 26.61 -13.62
N GLN A 105 5.70 26.19 -12.78
CA GLN A 105 6.39 24.90 -12.98
C GLN A 105 5.49 23.71 -12.62
N MET A 106 4.62 23.83 -11.62
CA MET A 106 3.72 22.74 -11.22
C MET A 106 2.49 22.58 -12.11
N THR A 107 2.04 23.64 -12.81
CA THR A 107 0.88 23.56 -13.72
C THR A 107 1.14 22.66 -14.93
N THR A 108 2.40 22.49 -15.34
CA THR A 108 2.76 21.68 -16.52
C THR A 108 2.89 20.19 -16.20
N LEU A 109 3.03 19.81 -14.93
CA LEU A 109 3.42 18.44 -14.54
C LEU A 109 2.30 17.58 -13.94
N THR A 110 1.13 18.12 -13.61
CA THR A 110 0.13 17.37 -12.82
C THR A 110 -1.30 17.54 -13.35
N THR A 111 -1.92 16.46 -13.83
CA THR A 111 -3.25 16.42 -14.46
C THR A 111 -4.43 16.37 -13.46
N ASN A 112 -4.15 16.20 -12.15
CA ASN A 112 -5.17 16.03 -11.10
C ASN A 112 -5.16 17.22 -10.11
N MET A 113 -5.60 18.40 -10.55
CA MET A 113 -5.70 19.60 -9.70
C MET A 113 -7.16 20.06 -9.55
N MET A 114 -7.60 20.28 -8.31
CA MET A 114 -8.80 21.05 -7.99
C MET A 114 -8.39 22.46 -7.54
N ARG A 115 -9.07 23.48 -8.07
CA ARG A 115 -8.93 24.87 -7.65
C ARG A 115 -10.06 25.18 -6.68
N ASP A 116 -9.71 25.68 -5.50
CA ASP A 116 -10.69 26.22 -4.55
C ASP A 116 -10.85 27.73 -4.76
N ASP A 117 -11.98 28.30 -4.33
CA ASP A 117 -12.34 29.73 -4.46
C ASP A 117 -11.32 30.68 -3.79
N SER A 118 -10.40 30.14 -3.00
CA SER A 118 -9.30 30.85 -2.32
C SER A 118 -7.96 30.84 -3.09
N ASP A 119 -7.95 30.50 -4.38
CA ASP A 119 -6.74 30.40 -5.22
C ASP A 119 -5.70 29.38 -4.71
N LYS A 120 -6.19 28.42 -3.91
CA LYS A 120 -5.42 27.28 -3.39
C LYS A 120 -5.46 26.14 -4.40
N VAL A 121 -4.28 25.61 -4.75
CA VAL A 121 -4.15 24.45 -5.62
C VAL A 121 -3.96 23.22 -4.75
N LEU A 122 -4.90 22.28 -4.87
CA LEU A 122 -4.83 20.98 -4.21
C LEU A 122 -4.43 19.94 -5.25
N ALA A 123 -3.26 19.32 -5.06
CA ALA A 123 -2.88 18.12 -5.80
C ALA A 123 -3.46 16.91 -5.07
N ILE A 124 -4.36 16.18 -5.74
CA ILE A 124 -4.97 14.97 -5.20
C ILE A 124 -3.88 13.88 -5.10
N GLY A 125 -3.88 13.12 -4.00
CA GLY A 125 -2.96 11.99 -3.85
C GLY A 125 -3.16 10.92 -4.92
N GLU A 126 -2.09 10.19 -5.23
CA GLU A 126 -2.15 9.10 -6.20
C GLU A 126 -2.80 7.85 -5.58
N PRO A 127 -3.57 7.08 -6.36
CA PRO A 127 -4.09 5.80 -5.89
C PRO A 127 -2.94 4.81 -5.66
N GLY A 128 -3.10 3.94 -4.67
CA GLY A 128 -2.17 2.82 -4.44
C GLY A 128 -2.30 1.76 -5.54
N GLU A 129 -1.29 0.91 -5.62
CA GLU A 129 -1.28 -0.19 -6.59
C GLU A 129 -2.35 -1.24 -6.23
N GLU A 130 -3.09 -1.71 -7.23
CA GLU A 130 -4.03 -2.81 -7.09
C GLU A 130 -3.53 -4.03 -7.84
N VAL A 131 -3.32 -5.14 -7.12
CA VAL A 131 -2.73 -6.35 -7.68
C VAL A 131 -3.60 -7.57 -7.37
N SER A 132 -3.89 -8.35 -8.41
CA SER A 132 -4.50 -9.68 -8.27
C SER A 132 -3.43 -10.76 -8.22
N LEU A 133 -3.41 -11.53 -7.14
CA LEU A 133 -2.42 -12.56 -6.86
C LEU A 133 -3.06 -13.95 -6.84
N GLN A 134 -2.22 -14.96 -7.05
CA GLN A 134 -2.49 -16.35 -6.83
C GLN A 134 -1.45 -16.87 -5.84
N LEU A 135 -1.93 -17.39 -4.72
CA LEU A 135 -1.11 -18.01 -3.67
C LEU A 135 -1.22 -19.52 -3.83
N ILE A 136 -0.08 -20.20 -3.88
CA ILE A 136 -0.01 -21.65 -4.07
C ILE A 136 0.87 -22.21 -2.96
N LEU A 137 0.27 -22.99 -2.06
CA LEU A 137 1.02 -23.68 -1.01
C LEU A 137 1.65 -24.95 -1.60
N ARG A 138 2.97 -25.04 -1.58
CA ARG A 138 3.68 -26.28 -1.92
C ARG A 138 3.73 -27.17 -0.68
N VAL A 139 2.74 -28.04 -0.55
CA VAL A 139 2.72 -29.05 0.51
C VAL A 139 3.59 -30.23 0.08
N VAL A 140 4.58 -30.59 0.90
CA VAL A 140 5.17 -31.93 0.88
C VAL A 140 4.32 -32.73 1.87
N ALA A 141 3.39 -33.53 1.38
CA ALA A 141 2.45 -34.22 2.26
C ALA A 141 3.14 -35.42 2.93
N ASP A 142 3.29 -35.36 4.25
CA ASP A 142 3.54 -36.52 5.14
C ASP A 142 2.22 -37.19 5.57
N VAL A 143 1.23 -37.25 4.67
CA VAL A 143 -0.05 -37.94 4.96
C VAL A 143 -0.02 -39.31 4.33
N GLY A 144 0.43 -40.31 5.10
CA GLY A 144 0.13 -41.71 4.84
C GLY A 144 -1.34 -41.97 5.16
N LEU A 145 -2.14 -42.34 4.17
CA LEU A 145 -3.42 -42.98 4.42
C LEU A 145 -3.18 -44.29 5.18
N VAL A 146 -3.82 -44.46 6.34
CA VAL A 146 -3.99 -45.76 7.02
C VAL A 146 -5.40 -46.27 6.83
#